data_AF-A0A2A3MNM7-F1
#
_entry.id   AF-A0A2A3MNM7-F1
#
_cell.length_a   1.000
_cell.length_b   1.000
_cell.length_c   1.000
_cell.angle_alpha   90.00
_cell.angle_beta   90.00
_cell.angle_gamma   90.00
#
_symmetry.space_group_name_H-M   'P 1'
#
loop_
_entity.id
_entity.type
_entity.pdbx_description
1 polymer ?
#
loop_
_entity_poly.entity_id
_entity_poly.type
_entity_poly.pdbx_seq_one_letter_code
_entity_poly.pdbx_strand_id
1 'polypeptide(L)'
;MKLSDPITRWMPELANLKVERRRDGQPPEEVALERPITVQDLLRHTSGFAYSNAVPSERIRDAYREQNIEAGREAITGDEMLRRLGGIPLAFQPGTMFFYSISTDVLGLLIERVAGQRLDRLLQERL
;
A
#
# COMPACT_ATOMS: atom_id res chain seq x y z
N MET A 1 -7.97 14.48 -9.77
CA MET A 1 -7.83 13.62 -8.59
C MET A 1 -8.52 14.29 -7.40
N LYS A 2 -9.32 13.55 -6.64
CA LYS A 2 -9.95 13.97 -5.38
C LYS A 2 -9.47 13.07 -4.24
N LEU A 3 -9.54 13.55 -3.01
CA LEU A 3 -9.20 12.77 -1.81
C LEU A 3 -10.04 11.48 -1.67
N SER A 4 -11.30 11.53 -2.08
CA SER A 4 -12.23 10.40 -2.04
C SER A 4 -12.10 9.44 -3.23
N ASP A 5 -11.25 9.74 -4.22
CA ASP A 5 -11.11 8.85 -5.37
C ASP A 5 -10.43 7.54 -4.93
N PRO A 6 -10.90 6.37 -5.40
CA PRO A 6 -10.21 5.11 -5.15
C PRO A 6 -8.89 5.08 -5.91
N ILE A 7 -7.82 4.60 -5.26
CA ILE A 7 -6.47 4.58 -5.84
C ILE A 7 -6.37 3.66 -7.06
N THR A 8 -7.26 2.66 -7.14
CA THR A 8 -7.30 1.65 -8.20
C THR A 8 -7.62 2.23 -9.59
N ARG A 9 -8.09 3.48 -9.66
CA ARG A 9 -8.17 4.23 -10.92
C ARG A 9 -6.81 4.41 -11.61
N TRP A 10 -5.74 4.49 -10.82
CA TRP A 10 -4.36 4.67 -11.29
C TRP A 10 -3.46 3.48 -10.95
N MET A 11 -3.92 2.58 -10.07
CA MET A 11 -3.16 1.46 -9.54
C MET A 11 -3.96 0.16 -9.65
N PRO A 12 -4.20 -0.35 -10.88
CA PRO A 12 -4.94 -1.60 -11.08
C PRO A 12 -4.30 -2.81 -10.41
N GLU A 13 -2.99 -2.79 -10.18
CA GLU A 13 -2.23 -3.83 -9.46
C GLU A 13 -2.76 -4.04 -8.03
N LEU A 14 -3.35 -2.99 -7.44
CA LEU A 14 -3.87 -3.00 -6.07
C LEU A 14 -5.39 -3.27 -6.02
N ALA A 15 -6.03 -3.60 -7.14
CA ALA A 15 -7.49 -3.72 -7.23
C ALA A 15 -8.07 -4.94 -6.49
N ASN A 16 -7.28 -6.00 -6.33
CA ASN A 16 -7.72 -7.27 -5.77
C ASN A 16 -7.21 -7.53 -4.34
N LEU A 17 -6.71 -6.49 -3.67
CA LEU A 17 -6.21 -6.59 -2.31
C LEU A 17 -7.26 -7.20 -1.37
N LYS A 18 -6.76 -7.96 -0.40
CA LYS A 18 -7.50 -8.52 0.72
C LYS A 18 -6.97 -7.92 2.02
N VAL A 19 -7.65 -8.19 3.13
CA VAL A 19 -7.16 -7.90 4.47
C VAL A 19 -6.92 -9.21 5.19
N GLU A 20 -5.82 -9.32 5.91
CA GLU A 20 -5.65 -10.43 6.85
C GLU A 20 -6.52 -10.19 8.09
N ARG A 21 -7.49 -11.07 8.30
CA ARG A 21 -8.30 -11.15 9.52
C ARG A 21 -7.71 -12.21 10.43
N ARG A 22 -7.40 -11.82 11.67
CA ARG A 22 -7.00 -12.73 12.74
C ARG A 22 -8.11 -12.83 13.78
N ARG A 23 -8.38 -14.06 14.23
CA ARG A 23 -9.28 -14.37 15.35
C ARG A 23 -8.55 -15.30 16.30
N ASP A 24 -8.75 -15.10 17.59
CA ASP A 24 -8.07 -15.91 18.61
C ASP A 24 -8.34 -17.40 18.43
N GLY A 25 -7.28 -18.20 18.43
CA GLY A 25 -7.34 -19.65 18.24
C GLY A 25 -7.66 -20.11 16.81
N GLN A 26 -7.68 -19.20 15.82
CA GLN A 26 -7.93 -19.54 14.42
C GLN A 26 -6.75 -19.17 13.51
N PRO A 27 -6.55 -19.90 12.40
CA PRO A 27 -5.58 -19.50 11.40
C PRO A 27 -5.96 -18.14 10.78
N PRO A 28 -4.98 -17.35 10.30
CA PRO A 28 -5.26 -16.12 9.56
C PRO A 28 -6.12 -16.40 8.33
N GLU A 29 -7.08 -15.53 8.07
CA GLU A 29 -7.97 -15.60 6.92
C GLU A 29 -7.84 -14.33 6.09
N GLU A 30 -7.93 -14.44 4.76
CA GLU A 30 -8.00 -13.27 3.88
C GLU A 30 -9.44 -12.92 3.56
N VAL A 31 -9.83 -11.69 3.88
CA VAL A 31 -11.18 -11.17 3.67
C VAL A 31 -11.18 -10.04 2.65
N ALA A 32 -12.32 -9.81 2.01
CA ALA A 32 -12.48 -8.69 1.09
C ALA A 32 -12.36 -7.34 1.82
N LEU A 33 -11.95 -6.31 1.08
CA LEU A 33 -12.01 -4.94 1.58
C LEU A 33 -13.47 -4.54 1.81
N GLU A 34 -13.76 -3.91 2.94
CA GLU A 34 -15.10 -3.36 3.23
C GLU A 34 -15.40 -2.12 2.38
N ARG A 35 -14.34 -1.40 1.97
CA ARG A 35 -14.41 -0.29 1.03
C ARG A 35 -13.08 -0.15 0.28
N PRO A 36 -13.04 0.52 -0.88
CA PRO A 36 -11.78 0.80 -1.57
C PRO A 36 -10.82 1.66 -0.72
N ILE A 37 -9.51 1.50 -0.95
CA ILE A 37 -8.49 2.45 -0.49
C ILE A 37 -8.64 3.75 -1.30
N THR A 38 -8.69 4.88 -0.61
CA THR A 38 -8.78 6.22 -1.23
C THR A 38 -7.45 6.96 -1.18
N VAL A 39 -7.31 8.02 -1.98
CA VAL A 39 -6.15 8.94 -1.90
C VAL A 39 -5.97 9.51 -0.48
N GLN A 40 -7.09 9.81 0.20
CA GLN A 40 -7.06 10.28 1.59
C GLN A 40 -6.45 9.26 2.55
N ASP A 41 -6.70 7.97 2.34
CA ASP A 41 -6.17 6.91 3.20
C ASP A 41 -4.65 6.79 3.09
N LEU A 42 -4.11 6.99 1.89
CA LEU A 42 -2.66 7.03 1.70
C LEU A 42 -2.04 8.22 2.46
N LEU A 43 -2.63 9.42 2.30
CA LEU A 43 -2.13 10.66 2.92
C LEU A 43 -2.07 10.61 4.45
N ARG A 44 -2.96 9.84 5.09
CA ARG A 44 -3.08 9.81 6.55
C ARG A 44 -2.72 8.47 7.18
N HIS A 45 -2.07 7.57 6.44
CA HIS A 45 -1.71 6.23 6.90
C HIS A 45 -2.89 5.42 7.46
N THR A 46 -4.04 5.48 6.79
CA THR A 46 -5.22 4.63 7.09
C THR A 46 -5.57 3.70 5.94
N SER A 47 -4.62 3.42 5.05
CA SER A 47 -4.82 2.55 3.88
C SER A 47 -4.91 1.06 4.22
N GLY A 48 -4.41 0.66 5.40
CA GLY A 48 -4.24 -0.74 5.79
C GLY A 48 -2.86 -1.31 5.46
N PHE A 49 -2.01 -0.57 4.75
CA PHE A 49 -0.60 -0.94 4.54
C PHE A 49 0.20 -0.87 5.84
N ALA A 50 1.36 -1.52 5.84
CA ALA A 50 2.30 -1.50 6.95
C ALA A 50 3.75 -1.34 6.47
N TYR A 51 4.68 -1.31 7.43
CA TYR A 51 6.10 -1.59 7.20
C TYR A 51 6.45 -2.94 7.80
N SER A 52 7.36 -3.67 7.16
CA SER A 52 7.81 -5.01 7.51
C SER A 52 8.28 -5.11 8.97
N ASN A 53 8.99 -4.11 9.47
CA ASN A 53 9.54 -4.12 10.83
C ASN A 53 8.52 -3.73 11.92
N ALA A 54 7.36 -3.21 11.55
CA ALA A 54 6.34 -2.75 12.49
C ALA A 54 5.05 -3.60 12.44
N VAL A 55 4.78 -4.27 11.32
CA VAL A 55 3.52 -5.00 11.12
C VAL A 55 3.36 -6.11 12.17
N PRO A 56 2.19 -6.20 12.85
CA PRO A 56 1.96 -7.23 13.87
C PRO A 56 1.94 -8.65 13.30
N SER A 57 1.57 -8.80 12.03
CA SER A 57 1.48 -10.09 11.36
C SER A 57 2.83 -10.58 10.86
N GLU A 58 3.29 -11.69 11.40
CA GLU A 58 4.53 -12.35 10.94
C GLU A 58 4.44 -12.75 9.46
N ARG A 59 3.28 -13.25 9.02
CA ARG A 59 3.06 -13.63 7.62
C ARG A 59 3.20 -12.45 6.67
N ILE A 60 2.62 -11.30 7.02
CA ILE A 60 2.74 -10.08 6.19
C ILE A 60 4.19 -9.57 6.23
N ARG A 61 4.83 -9.58 7.41
CA ARG A 61 6.24 -9.18 7.56
C ARG A 61 7.16 -10.00 6.66
N ASP A 62 7.00 -11.32 6.66
CA ASP A 62 7.83 -12.23 5.90
C ASP A 62 7.58 -12.03 4.40
N ALA A 63 6.32 -11.91 3.98
CA ALA A 63 5.97 -11.60 2.60
C ALA A 63 6.59 -10.26 2.12
N TYR A 64 6.55 -9.20 2.94
CA TYR A 64 7.18 -7.92 2.59
C TYR A 64 8.69 -8.05 2.35
N ARG A 65 9.38 -8.86 3.18
CA ARG A 65 10.83 -9.08 3.08
C ARG A 65 11.19 -9.97 1.89
N GLU A 66 10.48 -11.07 1.71
CA GLU A 66 10.64 -12.02 0.60
C GLU A 66 10.42 -11.34 -0.76
N GLN A 67 9.42 -10.46 -0.83
CA GLN A 67 9.11 -9.70 -2.05
C GLN A 67 9.94 -8.41 -2.21
N ASN A 68 10.82 -8.09 -1.26
CA ASN A 68 11.65 -6.87 -1.28
C ASN A 68 10.83 -5.58 -1.48
N ILE A 69 9.67 -5.47 -0.81
CA ILE A 69 8.72 -4.34 -0.99
C ILE A 69 9.37 -2.99 -0.64
N GLU A 70 10.21 -2.96 0.39
CA GLU A 70 10.91 -1.76 0.88
C GLU A 70 12.26 -1.52 0.18
N ALA A 71 12.55 -2.28 -0.90
CA ALA A 71 13.77 -2.15 -1.71
C ALA A 71 15.09 -2.20 -0.90
N GLY A 72 15.10 -2.88 0.24
CA GLY A 72 16.25 -2.94 1.16
C GLY A 72 17.38 -3.87 0.70
N ARG A 73 17.10 -4.79 -0.23
CA ARG A 73 18.10 -5.73 -0.78
C ARG A 73 18.67 -5.24 -2.10
N GLU A 74 17.79 -4.88 -3.02
CA GLU A 74 18.13 -4.32 -4.32
C GLU A 74 17.10 -3.28 -4.75
N ALA A 75 17.50 -2.37 -5.63
CA ALA A 75 16.59 -1.40 -6.22
C ALA A 75 15.56 -2.10 -7.10
N ILE A 76 14.28 -1.73 -6.92
CA ILE A 76 13.16 -2.16 -7.76
C ILE A 76 12.43 -0.94 -8.30
N THR A 77 11.76 -1.09 -9.44
CA THR A 77 10.92 -0.01 -10.01
C THR A 77 9.62 0.13 -9.22
N GLY A 78 8.99 1.31 -9.31
CA GLY A 78 7.67 1.53 -8.71
C GLY A 78 6.61 0.54 -9.20
N ASP A 79 6.61 0.22 -10.49
CA ASP A 79 5.68 -0.76 -11.06
C ASP A 79 5.93 -2.18 -10.54
N GLU A 80 7.20 -2.57 -10.35
CA GLU A 80 7.54 -3.85 -9.73
C GLU A 80 7.09 -3.90 -8.27
N MET A 81 7.33 -2.81 -7.51
CA MET A 81 6.86 -2.68 -6.13
C MET A 81 5.35 -2.83 -6.04
N LEU A 82 4.58 -2.11 -6.88
CA LEU A 82 3.11 -2.17 -6.88
C LEU A 82 2.59 -3.57 -7.25
N ARG A 83 3.19 -4.23 -8.25
CA ARG A 83 2.81 -5.61 -8.61
C ARG A 83 3.04 -6.59 -7.48
N ARG A 84 4.20 -6.51 -6.79
CA ARG A 84 4.50 -7.39 -5.65
C ARG A 84 3.61 -7.09 -4.46
N LEU A 85 3.41 -5.81 -4.15
CA LEU A 85 2.57 -5.35 -3.05
C LEU A 85 1.10 -5.79 -3.24
N GLY A 86 0.60 -5.78 -4.48
CA GLY A 86 -0.75 -6.24 -4.83
C GLY A 86 -1.02 -7.71 -4.49
N GLY A 87 0.04 -8.53 -4.31
CA GLY A 87 -0.06 -9.93 -3.90
C GLY A 87 -0.04 -10.15 -2.38
N ILE A 88 0.11 -9.08 -1.58
CA ILE A 88 0.19 -9.17 -0.11
C ILE A 88 -1.07 -8.54 0.49
N PRO A 89 -1.77 -9.23 1.41
CA PRO A 89 -2.94 -8.64 2.07
C PRO A 89 -2.56 -7.49 2.99
N LEU A 90 -3.50 -6.57 3.16
CA LEU A 90 -3.43 -5.47 4.12
C LEU A 90 -3.48 -6.01 5.56
N ALA A 91 -2.84 -5.27 6.47
CA ALA A 91 -2.88 -5.59 7.90
C ALA A 91 -4.20 -5.15 8.57
N PHE A 92 -4.86 -4.14 8.01
CA PHE A 92 -6.11 -3.56 8.54
C PHE A 92 -7.06 -3.18 7.41
N GLN A 93 -8.36 -3.09 7.71
CA GLN A 93 -9.34 -2.55 6.76
C GLN A 93 -9.04 -1.08 6.44
N PRO A 94 -9.21 -0.64 5.18
CA PRO A 94 -9.02 0.76 4.82
C PRO A 94 -9.93 1.68 5.64
N GLY A 95 -9.33 2.66 6.32
CA GLY A 95 -10.00 3.68 7.11
C GLY A 95 -10.24 3.36 8.57
N THR A 96 -10.04 2.12 9.01
CA THR A 96 -10.44 1.70 10.36
C THR A 96 -9.37 1.96 11.41
N MET A 97 -8.10 2.09 10.99
CA MET A 97 -6.97 2.26 11.89
C MET A 97 -5.89 3.12 11.26
N PHE A 98 -5.26 3.98 12.08
CA PHE A 98 -3.99 4.62 11.73
C PHE A 98 -2.85 3.63 11.95
N PHE A 99 -2.03 3.43 10.93
CA PHE A 99 -0.82 2.62 11.03
C PHE A 99 0.27 3.15 10.09
N TYR A 100 1.35 3.68 10.68
CA TYR A 100 2.48 4.23 9.91
C TYR A 100 3.08 3.17 8.98
N SER A 101 3.25 3.52 7.70
CA SER A 101 3.35 2.52 6.63
C SER A 101 3.89 3.08 5.33
N ILE A 102 4.16 2.18 4.37
CA ILE A 102 4.54 2.46 2.97
C ILE A 102 3.47 3.23 2.15
N SER A 103 2.40 3.70 2.79
CA SER A 103 1.36 4.52 2.18
C SER A 103 1.90 5.74 1.44
N THR A 104 2.96 6.36 1.95
CA THR A 104 3.56 7.55 1.34
C THR A 104 4.33 7.23 0.06
N ASP A 105 5.03 6.10 0.01
CA ASP A 105 5.70 5.62 -1.21
C ASP A 105 4.67 5.30 -2.29
N VAL A 106 3.58 4.62 -1.91
CA VAL A 106 2.43 4.39 -2.81
C VAL A 106 1.82 5.73 -3.25
N LEU A 107 1.65 6.70 -2.36
CA LEU A 107 1.16 8.04 -2.74
C LEU A 107 2.08 8.73 -3.75
N GLY A 108 3.39 8.62 -3.59
CA GLY A 108 4.37 9.14 -4.54
C GLY A 108 4.17 8.55 -5.93
N LEU A 109 4.10 7.23 -6.04
CA LEU A 109 3.83 6.52 -7.30
C LEU A 109 2.48 6.90 -7.92
N LEU A 110 1.47 7.13 -7.09
CA LEU A 110 0.16 7.60 -7.55
C LEU A 110 0.28 8.97 -8.21
N ILE A 111 0.99 9.89 -7.55
CA ILE A 111 1.23 11.24 -8.07
C ILE A 111 2.01 11.20 -9.39
N GLU A 112 3.02 10.34 -9.51
CA GLU A 112 3.75 10.15 -10.77
C GLU A 112 2.82 9.71 -11.90
N ARG A 113 1.99 8.70 -11.67
CA ARG A 113 1.03 8.18 -12.65
C ARG A 113 -0.02 9.22 -13.04
N VAL A 114 -0.49 10.03 -12.09
CA VAL A 114 -1.44 11.12 -12.34
C VAL A 114 -0.81 12.24 -13.17
N ALA A 115 0.45 12.59 -12.88
CA ALA A 115 1.16 13.68 -13.55
C ALA A 115 1.78 13.26 -14.90
N GLY A 116 2.02 11.97 -15.11
CA GLY A 116 2.77 11.47 -16.26
C GLY A 116 4.26 11.87 -16.22
N GLN A 117 4.78 12.18 -15.03
CA GLN A 117 6.12 12.72 -14.81
C GLN A 117 6.70 12.14 -13.53
N ARG A 118 8.04 12.01 -13.47
CA ARG A 118 8.73 11.57 -12.26
C ARG A 118 8.51 12.53 -11.09
N LEU A 119 8.42 11.96 -9.89
CA LEU A 119 8.06 12.68 -8.66
C LEU A 119 9.09 13.75 -8.33
N ASP A 120 10.39 13.45 -8.45
CA ASP A 120 11.46 14.41 -8.15
C ASP A 120 11.39 15.65 -9.06
N ARG A 121 11.06 15.46 -10.34
CA ARG A 121 10.87 16.56 -11.28
C ARG A 121 9.62 17.37 -10.95
N LEU A 122 8.52 16.68 -10.65
CA LEU A 122 7.27 17.34 -10.29
C LEU A 122 7.42 18.17 -9.01
N LEU A 123 8.10 17.64 -7.99
CA LEU A 123 8.35 18.35 -6.73
C LEU A 123 9.22 19.59 -6.97
N GLN A 124 10.28 19.47 -7.77
CA GLN A 124 11.15 20.60 -8.12
C GLN A 124 10.41 21.76 -8.82
N GLU A 125 9.39 21.46 -9.61
CA GLU A 125 8.60 22.49 -10.31
C GLU A 125 7.55 23.18 -9.43
N ARG A 126 7.19 22.57 -8.29
CA ARG A 126 5.99 22.94 -7.53
C ARG A 126 6.27 23.34 -6.08
N LEU A 127 7.50 23.18 -5.59
CA LEU A 127 7.96 23.51 -4.24
C LEU A 127 9.24 24.32 -4.31
#